data_AF-I8YJ25-F1
#
_entry.id   AF-I8YJ25-F1
#
_cell.length_a   1.000
_cell.length_b   1.000
_cell.length_c   1.000
_cell.angle_alpha   90.00
_cell.angle_beta   90.00
_cell.angle_gamma   90.00
#
_symmetry.space_group_name_H-M   'P 1'
#
loop_
_entity.id
_entity.type
_entity.pdbx_description
1 polymer ?
#
loop_
_entity_poly.entity_id
_entity_poly.type
_entity_poly.pdbx_seq_one_letter_code
_entity_poly.pdbx_strand_id
1 'polypeptide(L)'
;MNNQQQKPQTITLEYIARLKAEKLEEIREQKRAMSRTTRRIFAPLAPAASKGDALMRSFNTGMAVFDGVMLGWKILKQVRRFFRRN
;
A
#
# COMPACT_ATOMS: atom_id res chain seq x y z
N MET A 1 -7.95 -35.08 -30.30
CA MET A 1 -9.36 -34.67 -30.47
C MET A 1 -10.00 -34.58 -29.10
N ASN A 2 -10.18 -33.39 -28.53
CA ASN A 2 -11.21 -33.16 -27.51
C ASN A 2 -11.58 -31.67 -27.46
N ASN A 3 -12.45 -31.26 -28.40
CA ASN A 3 -13.07 -29.95 -28.43
C ASN A 3 -14.19 -29.93 -27.39
N GLN A 4 -13.90 -29.47 -26.18
CA GLN A 4 -14.95 -29.11 -25.24
C GLN A 4 -15.47 -27.73 -25.61
N GLN A 5 -16.59 -27.72 -26.34
CA GLN A 5 -17.40 -26.55 -26.60
C GLN A 5 -17.75 -25.89 -25.24
N GLN A 6 -17.19 -24.70 -25.00
CA GLN A 6 -17.61 -23.86 -23.89
C GLN A 6 -19.02 -23.35 -24.21
N LYS A 7 -20.04 -23.99 -23.63
CA LYS A 7 -21.40 -23.45 -23.60
C LYS A 7 -21.33 -22.01 -23.07
N PRO A 8 -22.04 -21.03 -23.66
CA PRO A 8 -22.12 -19.69 -23.10
C PRO A 8 -22.85 -19.80 -21.76
N GLN A 9 -22.09 -19.87 -20.67
CA GLN A 9 -22.62 -19.79 -19.32
C GLN A 9 -23.16 -18.37 -19.18
N THR A 10 -24.43 -18.21 -18.82
CA THR A 10 -24.98 -16.91 -18.42
C THR A 10 -24.15 -16.42 -17.25
N ILE A 11 -23.23 -15.50 -17.51
CA ILE A 11 -22.24 -15.05 -16.53
C ILE A 11 -22.96 -14.11 -15.56
N THR A 12 -23.56 -14.69 -14.52
CA THR A 12 -24.15 -13.93 -13.41
C THR A 12 -23.03 -13.38 -12.52
N LEU A 13 -23.22 -12.18 -11.97
CA LEU A 13 -22.22 -11.53 -11.09
C LEU A 13 -21.79 -12.42 -9.91
N GLU A 14 -22.71 -13.22 -9.38
CA GLU A 14 -22.44 -14.17 -8.30
C GLU A 14 -21.47 -15.28 -8.72
N TYR A 15 -21.59 -15.79 -9.95
CA TYR A 15 -20.70 -16.81 -10.49
C TYR A 15 -19.26 -16.26 -10.64
N ILE A 16 -19.10 -15.04 -11.15
CA ILE A 16 -17.79 -14.37 -11.23
C ILE A 16 -17.21 -14.16 -9.82
N ALA A 17 -18.02 -13.74 -8.86
CA ALA A 17 -17.56 -13.50 -7.49
C ALA A 17 -17.02 -14.79 -6.84
N ARG A 18 -17.70 -15.92 -7.03
CA ARG A 18 -17.26 -17.24 -6.54
C ARG A 18 -15.94 -17.67 -7.21
N LEU A 19 -15.86 -17.59 -8.54
CA LEU A 19 -14.63 -17.92 -9.27
C LEU A 19 -13.45 -17.03 -8.87
N LYS A 20 -13.70 -15.74 -8.64
CA LYS A 20 -12.67 -14.81 -8.17
C LYS A 20 -12.20 -15.16 -6.77
N ALA A 21 -13.11 -15.55 -5.87
CA ALA A 21 -12.76 -15.96 -4.51
C ALA A 21 -11.89 -17.22 -4.52
N GLU A 22 -12.29 -18.24 -5.28
CA GLU A 22 -11.54 -19.50 -5.43
C GLU A 22 -10.14 -19.27 -6.00
N LYS A 23 -10.03 -18.50 -7.10
CA LYS A 23 -8.73 -18.18 -7.70
C LYS A 23 -7.85 -17.32 -6.79
N LEU A 24 -8.44 -16.47 -5.95
CA LEU A 24 -7.68 -15.68 -4.96
C LEU A 24 -7.06 -16.57 -3.87
N GLU A 25 -7.74 -17.64 -3.45
CA GLU A 25 -7.18 -18.60 -2.49
C GLU A 25 -5.99 -19.35 -3.10
N GLU A 26 -6.12 -19.84 -4.32
CA GLU A 26 -5.02 -20.48 -5.06
C GLU A 26 -3.80 -19.55 -5.20
N ILE A 27 -4.01 -18.27 -5.53
CA ILE A 27 -2.94 -17.27 -5.61
C ILE A 27 -2.28 -17.05 -4.23
N ARG A 28 -3.05 -17.03 -3.14
CA ARG A 28 -2.51 -16.86 -1.78
C ARG A 28 -1.62 -18.03 -1.38
N GLU A 29 -2.00 -19.24 -1.73
CA GLU A 29 -1.20 -20.44 -1.48
C GLU A 29 0.10 -20.42 -2.30
N GLN A 30 -0.01 -20.12 -3.60
CA GLN A 30 1.16 -19.99 -4.46
C GLN A 30 2.11 -18.88 -3.99
N LYS A 31 1.59 -17.74 -3.53
CA LYS A 31 2.41 -16.64 -2.97
C LYS A 31 3.24 -17.08 -1.76
N ARG A 32 2.71 -17.96 -0.91
CA ARG A 32 3.46 -18.52 0.23
C ARG A 32 4.56 -19.46 -0.25
N ALA A 33 4.28 -20.31 -1.23
CA ALA A 33 5.27 -21.18 -1.84
C ALA A 33 6.39 -20.38 -2.51
N MET A 34 6.04 -19.37 -3.31
CA MET A 34 6.99 -18.45 -3.94
C MET A 34 7.84 -17.73 -2.89
N SER A 35 7.24 -17.21 -1.82
CA SER A 35 7.99 -16.52 -0.75
C SER A 35 9.01 -17.44 -0.07
N ARG A 36 8.67 -18.72 0.15
CA ARG A 36 9.60 -19.72 0.69
C ARG A 36 10.73 -20.03 -0.30
N THR A 37 10.41 -20.21 -1.58
CA THR A 37 11.39 -20.48 -2.64
C THR A 37 12.33 -19.29 -2.83
N THR A 38 11.81 -18.06 -2.89
CA THR A 38 12.63 -16.84 -2.95
C THR A 38 13.55 -16.74 -1.76
N ARG A 39 13.08 -16.99 -0.53
CA ARG A 39 13.95 -16.99 0.67
C ARG A 39 15.05 -18.06 0.61
N ARG A 40 14.78 -19.20 -0.03
CA ARG A 40 15.75 -20.30 -0.18
C ARG A 40 16.81 -19.99 -1.25
N ILE A 41 16.41 -19.36 -2.34
CA ILE A 41 17.29 -19.08 -3.51
C ILE A 41 18.04 -17.77 -3.33
N PHE A 42 17.35 -16.75 -2.85
CA PHE A 42 17.88 -15.43 -2.57
C PHE A 42 17.85 -15.28 -1.05
N ALA A 43 18.99 -15.48 -0.40
CA ALA A 43 19.14 -15.18 1.02
C ALA A 43 18.52 -13.80 1.29
N PRO A 44 17.64 -13.65 2.30
CA PRO A 44 17.00 -12.37 2.53
C PRO A 44 18.09 -11.36 2.91
N LEU A 45 18.31 -10.36 2.05
CA LEU A 45 19.05 -9.15 2.39
C LEU A 45 18.25 -8.41 3.45
N ALA A 46 18.31 -8.90 4.69
CA ALA A 46 17.48 -8.50 5.82
C ALA A 46 15.96 -8.59 5.51
N PRO A 47 15.08 -8.48 6.50
CA PRO A 47 13.80 -7.85 6.21
C PRO A 47 14.17 -6.44 5.74
N ALA A 48 14.03 -6.12 4.45
CA ALA A 48 13.88 -4.73 4.07
C ALA A 48 12.75 -4.21 4.95
N ALA A 49 13.11 -3.43 5.96
CA ALA A 49 12.20 -3.01 7.00
C ALA A 49 10.92 -2.51 6.32
N SER A 50 9.81 -3.16 6.67
CA SER A 50 8.65 -2.41 7.07
C SER A 50 7.95 -1.57 5.99
N LYS A 51 7.11 -2.20 5.16
CA LYS A 51 6.00 -1.42 4.55
C LYS A 51 5.15 -0.73 5.64
N GLY A 52 5.12 -1.29 6.85
CA GLY A 52 4.54 -0.70 8.07
C GLY A 52 5.36 0.47 8.65
N ASP A 53 6.63 0.27 9.02
CA ASP A 53 7.46 1.35 9.60
C ASP A 53 7.83 2.45 8.59
N ALA A 54 7.84 2.19 7.27
CA ALA A 54 7.93 3.25 6.26
C ALA A 54 6.67 4.13 6.25
N LEU A 55 5.49 3.52 6.45
CA LEU A 55 4.24 4.23 6.59
C LEU A 55 4.19 5.00 7.92
N MET A 56 4.57 4.40 9.04
CA MET A 56 4.67 5.10 10.33
C MET A 56 5.69 6.25 10.31
N ARG A 57 6.83 6.05 9.65
CA ARG A 57 7.83 7.11 9.45
C ARG A 57 7.30 8.22 8.56
N SER A 58 6.51 7.92 7.53
CA SER A 58 5.86 8.93 6.70
C SER A 58 4.81 9.76 7.47
N PHE A 59 4.07 9.14 8.39
CA PHE A 59 3.16 9.86 9.28
C PHE A 59 3.89 10.75 10.30
N ASN A 60 4.94 10.23 10.95
CA ASN A 60 5.72 11.01 11.92
C ASN A 60 6.52 12.15 11.26
N THR A 61 7.02 11.93 10.04
CA THR A 61 7.74 12.95 9.25
C THR A 61 6.77 14.01 8.71
N GLY A 62 5.56 13.62 8.30
CA GLY A 62 4.51 14.56 7.88
C GLY A 62 4.12 15.54 8.99
N MET A 63 4.09 15.08 10.25
CA MET A 63 3.75 15.90 11.40
C MET A 63 4.88 16.89 11.78
N ALA A 64 6.15 16.47 11.72
CA ALA A 64 7.29 17.35 11.98
C ALA A 64 7.47 18.44 10.90
N VAL A 65 7.25 18.08 9.63
CA VAL A 65 7.25 19.06 8.52
C VAL A 65 6.09 20.05 8.68
N PHE A 66 4.92 19.57 9.11
CA PHE A 66 3.76 20.42 9.38
C PHE A 66 4.00 21.39 10.53
N ASP A 67 4.65 20.96 11.61
CA ASP A 67 4.97 21.81 12.77
C ASP A 67 6.01 22.89 12.41
N GLY A 68 7.09 22.53 11.69
CA GLY A 68 8.12 23.48 11.27
C GLY A 68 7.57 24.60 10.36
N VAL A 69 6.73 24.26 9.39
CA VAL A 69 6.09 25.25 8.49
C VAL A 69 5.11 26.14 9.25
N MET A 70 4.30 25.58 10.15
CA MET A 70 3.37 26.34 10.99
C MET A 70 4.08 27.29 11.97
N LEU A 71 5.21 26.87 12.53
CA LEU A 71 6.06 27.72 13.38
C LEU A 71 6.62 28.91 12.58
N GLY A 72 7.17 28.65 11.39
CA GLY A 72 7.66 29.71 10.49
C GLY A 72 6.56 30.69 10.08
N TRP A 73 5.36 30.18 9.75
CA TRP A 73 4.20 31.00 9.41
C TRP A 73 3.73 31.87 10.58
N LYS A 74 3.72 31.35 11.81
CA LYS A 74 3.36 32.11 13.02
C LYS A 74 4.33 33.27 13.26
N ILE A 75 5.64 33.03 13.14
CA ILE A 75 6.67 34.07 13.27
C ILE A 75 6.45 35.16 12.22
N LEU A 76 6.29 34.78 10.94
CA LEU A 76 6.07 35.73 9.85
C LEU A 76 4.79 36.58 10.08
N LYS A 77 3.71 35.94 10.56
CA LYS A 77 2.45 36.62 10.87
C LYS A 77 2.60 37.60 12.04
N GLN A 78 3.41 37.28 13.05
CA GLN A 78 3.67 38.14 14.20
C GLN A 78 4.50 39.36 13.80
N VAL A 79 5.56 39.15 13.02
CA VAL A 79 6.38 40.23 12.44
C VAL A 79 5.51 41.15 11.57
N ARG A 80 4.72 40.58 10.66
CA ARG A 80 3.78 41.34 9.81
C ARG A 80 2.78 42.14 10.63
N ARG A 81 2.27 41.60 11.74
CA ARG A 81 1.31 42.30 12.62
C ARG A 81 1.95 43.49 13.34
N PHE A 82 3.23 43.39 13.68
CA PHE A 82 3.98 44.49 14.31
C PHE A 82 4.19 45.65 13.33
N PHE A 83 4.63 45.35 12.10
CA PHE A 83 4.83 46.36 11.05
C PHE A 83 3.55 46.98 10.48
N ARG A 84 2.37 46.38 10.72
CA ARG A 84 1.08 46.90 10.26
C ARG A 84 0.33 47.71 11.33
N ARG A 85 0.98 47.95 12.48
CA ARG A 85 0.42 48.66 13.64
C ARG A 85 1.16 49.98 13.94
N ASN A 86 2.21 50.25 13.17
CA ASN A 86 2.81 51.56 12.94
C ASN A 86 2.31 52.09 11.59
#